data_AF-A0A7W7PXN0-F1
#
_entry.id   AF-A0A7W7PXN0-F1
#
_cell.length_a   1.000
_cell.length_b   1.000
_cell.length_c   1.000
_cell.angle_alpha   90.00
_cell.angle_beta   90.00
_cell.angle_gamma   90.00
#
_symmetry.space_group_name_H-M   'P 1'
#
loop_
_entity.id
_entity.type
_entity.pdbx_description
1 polymer ?
#
loop_
_entity_poly.entity_id
_entity_poly.type
_entity_poly.pdbx_seq_one_letter_code
_entity_poly.pdbx_strand_id
1 'polypeptide(L)'
;MSDQTADIGRIKESSRSLSRIHREFSKNANPADGLGVAVLGDQGLVDDFGDNWKIHRERLTDELEKLSSLLSTAAKTYEEIDHALAEALRGTDKKKPGSGGDAK
;
A
#
# COMPACT_ATOMS: atom_id res chain seq x y z
N MET A 1 12.79 -5.89 18.23
CA MET A 1 12.88 -5.84 16.76
C MET A 1 11.81 -6.70 16.08
N SER A 2 11.40 -7.85 16.64
CA SER A 2 10.34 -8.69 16.01
C SER A 2 8.99 -7.98 15.82
N ASP A 3 8.59 -7.14 16.78
CA ASP A 3 7.31 -6.40 16.76
C ASP A 3 7.26 -5.37 15.62
N GLN A 4 8.29 -4.52 15.54
CA GLN A 4 8.47 -3.54 14.46
C GLN A 4 8.56 -4.21 13.07
N THR A 5 9.27 -5.34 12.95
CA THR A 5 9.31 -6.10 11.69
C THR A 5 7.94 -6.68 11.31
N ALA A 6 7.15 -7.13 12.29
CA ALA A 6 5.78 -7.60 12.05
C ALA A 6 4.87 -6.46 11.58
N ASP A 7 4.99 -5.27 12.18
CA ASP A 7 4.24 -4.07 11.79
C ASP A 7 4.60 -3.59 10.38
N ILE A 8 5.89 -3.55 10.01
CA ILE A 8 6.33 -3.24 8.65
C ILE A 8 5.76 -4.25 7.66
N GLY A 9 5.76 -5.54 8.03
CA GLY A 9 5.14 -6.61 7.24
C GLY A 9 3.66 -6.33 6.96
N ARG A 10 2.91 -5.96 8.00
CA ARG A 10 1.47 -5.63 7.90
C ARG A 10 1.21 -4.39 7.05
N ILE A 11 2.05 -3.36 7.16
CA ILE A 11 1.96 -2.14 6.32
C ILE A 11 2.18 -2.50 4.84
N LYS A 12 3.19 -3.33 4.53
CA LYS A 12 3.46 -3.79 3.15
C LYS A 12 2.32 -4.62 2.58
N GLU A 13 1.76 -5.53 3.36
CA GLU A 13 0.61 -6.32 2.95
C GLU A 13 -0.62 -5.46 2.68
N SER A 14 -0.86 -4.47 3.53
CA SER A 14 -1.97 -3.51 3.37
C SER A 14 -1.80 -2.69 2.09
N SER A 15 -0.59 -2.17 1.83
CA SER A 15 -0.26 -1.46 0.59
C SER A 15 -0.55 -2.32 -0.65
N ARG A 16 -0.05 -3.57 -0.68
CA ARG A 16 -0.27 -4.50 -1.80
C ARG A 16 -1.76 -4.84 -2.00
N SER A 17 -2.49 -5.02 -0.91
CA SER A 17 -3.93 -5.32 -0.95
C SER A 17 -4.71 -4.17 -1.57
N LEU A 18 -4.41 -2.93 -1.15
CA LEU A 18 -5.02 -1.73 -1.70
C LEU A 18 -4.67 -1.53 -3.17
N SER A 19 -3.42 -1.75 -3.57
CA SER A 19 -3.03 -1.68 -4.99
C SER A 19 -3.74 -2.74 -5.84
N ARG A 20 -4.02 -3.93 -5.28
CA ARG A 20 -4.80 -4.96 -5.97
C ARG A 20 -6.26 -4.53 -6.14
N ILE A 21 -6.89 -4.01 -5.08
CA ILE A 21 -8.27 -3.49 -5.14
C ILE A 21 -8.36 -2.35 -6.17
N HIS A 22 -7.42 -1.39 -6.12
CA HIS A 22 -7.30 -0.32 -7.10
C HIS A 22 -7.31 -0.88 -8.53
N ARG A 23 -6.44 -1.86 -8.82
CA ARG A 23 -6.34 -2.48 -10.15
C ARG A 23 -7.65 -3.15 -10.59
N GLU A 24 -8.37 -3.80 -9.69
CA GLU A 24 -9.66 -4.42 -10.01
C GLU A 24 -10.71 -3.36 -10.38
N PHE A 25 -10.80 -2.25 -9.62
CA PHE A 25 -11.73 -1.15 -9.94
C PHE A 25 -11.30 -0.36 -11.18
N SER A 26 -10.01 -0.26 -11.49
CA SER A 26 -9.54 0.38 -12.73
C SER A 26 -9.84 -0.47 -13.96
N LYS A 27 -9.76 -1.81 -13.85
CA LYS A 27 -9.93 -2.74 -14.98
C LYS A 27 -11.38 -3.10 -15.27
N ASN A 28 -12.16 -3.33 -14.23
CA ASN A 28 -13.55 -3.74 -14.38
C ASN A 28 -14.40 -2.47 -14.53
N ALA A 29 -14.87 -2.24 -15.75
CA ALA A 29 -15.64 -1.07 -16.16
C ALA A 29 -17.08 -1.10 -15.59
N ASN A 30 -17.85 -0.09 -15.98
CA ASN A 30 -19.19 0.18 -15.49
C ASN A 30 -20.06 -1.10 -15.46
N PRO A 31 -20.64 -1.50 -14.31
CA PRO A 31 -21.48 -2.70 -14.22
C PRO A 31 -22.78 -2.58 -15.03
N ALA A 32 -23.12 -1.38 -15.51
CA ALA A 32 -24.17 -1.19 -16.49
C ALA A 32 -23.75 -1.42 -17.95
N ASP A 33 -22.46 -1.63 -18.23
CA ASP A 33 -22.01 -2.00 -19.58
C ASP A 33 -22.65 -3.33 -19.99
N GLY A 34 -23.48 -3.29 -21.04
CA GLY A 34 -24.24 -4.43 -21.52
C GLY A 34 -25.63 -4.59 -20.88
N LEU A 35 -26.00 -3.76 -19.92
CA LEU A 35 -27.38 -3.61 -19.48
C LEU A 35 -28.09 -2.66 -20.45
N GLY A 36 -29.19 -3.11 -21.04
CA GLY A 36 -30.06 -2.29 -21.90
C GLY A 36 -31.44 -2.08 -21.28
N VAL A 37 -32.28 -1.31 -21.98
CA VAL A 37 -33.70 -1.08 -21.64
C VAL A 37 -34.44 -2.38 -21.31
N ALA A 38 -34.08 -3.50 -21.95
CA ALA A 38 -34.67 -4.80 -21.68
C ALA A 38 -34.50 -5.32 -20.23
N VAL A 39 -33.46 -4.86 -19.52
CA VAL A 39 -33.17 -5.26 -18.13
C VAL A 39 -33.66 -4.23 -17.12
N LEU A 40 -33.50 -2.94 -17.44
CA LEU A 40 -33.73 -1.84 -16.48
C LEU A 40 -35.00 -1.02 -16.78
N GLY A 41 -35.69 -1.28 -17.90
CA GLY A 41 -36.97 -0.69 -18.25
C GLY A 41 -36.92 0.75 -18.77
N ASP A 42 -35.85 1.49 -18.46
CA ASP A 42 -35.65 2.88 -18.90
C ASP A 42 -34.17 3.16 -19.19
N GLN A 43 -33.88 3.80 -20.34
CA GLN A 43 -32.51 4.11 -20.75
C GLN A 43 -31.89 5.22 -19.89
N GLY A 44 -32.67 6.22 -19.48
CA GLY A 44 -32.19 7.32 -18.65
C GLY A 44 -31.67 6.84 -17.30
N LEU A 45 -32.36 5.87 -16.68
CA LEU A 45 -31.88 5.22 -15.45
C LEU A 45 -30.56 4.46 -15.65
N VAL A 46 -30.33 3.84 -16.80
CA VAL A 46 -29.07 3.13 -17.10
C VAL A 46 -27.92 4.13 -17.22
N ASP A 47 -28.17 5.23 -17.95
CA ASP A 47 -27.17 6.27 -18.19
C ASP A 47 -26.82 7.00 -16.89
N ASP A 48 -27.82 7.40 -16.09
CA ASP A 48 -27.63 8.06 -14.80
C ASP A 48 -26.85 7.19 -13.81
N PHE A 49 -27.17 5.89 -13.75
CA PHE A 49 -26.43 4.95 -12.92
C PHE A 49 -24.98 4.79 -13.40
N GLY A 50 -24.77 4.68 -14.72
CA GLY A 50 -23.46 4.50 -15.31
C GLY A 50 -22.53 5.69 -15.05
N ASP A 51 -23.02 6.90 -15.23
CA ASP A 51 -22.28 8.14 -14.97
C ASP A 51 -21.94 8.28 -13.48
N ASN A 52 -22.92 8.05 -12.61
CA ASN A 52 -22.73 8.13 -11.17
C ASN A 52 -21.71 7.07 -10.67
N TRP A 53 -21.83 5.83 -11.17
CA TRP A 53 -20.86 4.79 -10.91
C TRP A 53 -19.45 5.19 -11.36
N LYS A 54 -19.32 5.74 -12.58
CA LYS A 54 -18.02 6.16 -13.11
C LYS A 54 -17.36 7.21 -12.20
N ILE A 55 -18.11 8.26 -11.83
CA ILE A 55 -17.61 9.35 -10.97
C ILE A 55 -17.13 8.79 -9.62
N HIS A 56 -17.93 7.95 -8.97
CA HIS A 56 -17.58 7.40 -7.67
C HIS A 56 -16.44 6.38 -7.74
N ARG A 57 -16.40 5.57 -8.80
CA ARG A 57 -15.31 4.60 -9.03
C ARG A 57 -13.99 5.30 -9.25
N GLU A 58 -13.94 6.34 -10.09
CA GLU A 58 -12.72 7.12 -10.35
C GLU A 58 -12.19 7.76 -9.06
N ARG A 59 -13.08 8.39 -8.27
CA ARG A 59 -12.71 8.94 -6.96
C ARG A 59 -12.21 7.87 -5.98
N LEU A 60 -12.85 6.70 -5.95
CA LEU A 60 -12.40 5.60 -5.11
C LEU A 60 -11.02 5.11 -5.53
N THR A 61 -10.77 4.95 -6.83
CA THR A 61 -9.46 4.51 -7.34
C THR A 61 -8.35 5.50 -6.99
N ASP A 62 -8.59 6.80 -7.13
CA ASP A 62 -7.61 7.83 -6.78
C ASP A 62 -7.21 7.76 -5.29
N GLU A 63 -8.20 7.59 -4.40
CA GLU A 63 -7.94 7.50 -2.97
C GLU A 63 -7.22 6.19 -2.58
N LEU A 64 -7.56 5.07 -3.23
CA LEU A 64 -6.85 3.80 -3.03
C LEU A 64 -5.39 3.88 -3.48
N GLU A 65 -5.12 4.55 -4.60
CA GLU A 65 -3.75 4.77 -5.08
C GLU A 65 -2.94 5.57 -4.06
N LYS A 66 -3.45 6.73 -3.64
CA LYS A 66 -2.81 7.59 -2.62
C LYS A 66 -2.51 6.81 -1.35
N LEU A 67 -3.48 6.07 -0.82
CA LEU A 67 -3.32 5.30 0.41
C LEU A 67 -2.27 4.19 0.25
N SER A 68 -2.29 3.46 -0.87
CA SER A 68 -1.31 2.39 -1.13
C SER A 68 0.11 2.93 -1.26
N SER A 69 0.28 4.09 -1.89
CA SER A 69 1.57 4.79 -2.06
C SER A 69 2.10 5.30 -0.72
N LEU A 70 1.24 5.89 0.10
CA LEU A 70 1.59 6.33 1.45
C LEU A 70 2.12 5.18 2.30
N LEU A 71 1.40 4.05 2.31
CA LEU A 71 1.81 2.86 3.08
C LEU A 71 3.12 2.27 2.54
N SER A 72 3.30 2.22 1.23
CA SER A 72 4.57 1.78 0.63
C SER A 72 5.74 2.68 1.04
N THR A 73 5.50 3.99 1.09
CA THR A 73 6.50 4.98 1.50
C THR A 73 6.86 4.81 2.97
N ALA A 74 5.85 4.69 3.85
CA ALA A 74 6.06 4.46 5.27
C ALA A 74 6.89 3.19 5.52
N ALA A 75 6.54 2.07 4.88
CA ALA A 75 7.30 0.83 5.00
C ALA A 75 8.77 0.99 4.57
N LYS A 76 9.03 1.70 3.47
CA LYS A 76 10.38 1.95 2.97
C LYS A 76 11.19 2.81 3.95
N THR A 77 10.59 3.87 4.48
CA THR A 77 11.24 4.75 5.47
C THR A 77 11.60 4.00 6.74
N TYR A 78 10.72 3.13 7.25
CA TYR A 78 11.04 2.31 8.42
C TYR A 78 12.21 1.36 8.16
N GLU A 79 12.26 0.71 6.98
CA GLU A 79 13.38 -0.16 6.61
C GLU A 79 14.70 0.59 6.46
N GLU A 80 14.68 1.80 5.89
CA GLU A 80 15.86 2.65 5.75
C GLU A 80 16.41 3.07 7.12
N ILE A 81 15.53 3.44 8.06
CA ILE A 81 15.90 3.78 9.44
C ILE A 81 16.51 2.57 10.15
N ASP A 82 15.86 1.40 10.05
CA ASP A 82 16.37 0.16 10.66
C ASP A 82 17.74 -0.23 10.09
N HIS A 83 17.93 -0.05 8.77
CA HIS A 83 19.21 -0.32 8.12
C HIS A 83 20.31 0.64 8.61
N ALA A 84 20.03 1.94 8.63
CA ALA A 84 20.98 2.95 9.11
C ALA A 84 21.37 2.72 10.58
N LEU A 85 20.40 2.34 11.42
CA LEU A 85 20.66 2.00 12.82
C LEU A 85 21.55 0.76 12.95
N ALA A 86 21.27 -0.29 12.17
CA ALA A 86 22.08 -1.51 12.17
C ALA A 86 23.52 -1.25 11.68
N GLU A 87 23.70 -0.41 10.66
CA GLU A 87 25.02 0.00 10.17
C GLU A 87 25.79 0.82 11.23
N ALA A 88 25.13 1.78 11.87
CA ALA A 88 25.72 2.57 12.94
C ALA A 88 26.22 1.68 14.09
N LEU A 89 25.38 0.73 14.55
CA LEU A 89 25.74 -0.22 15.61
C LEU A 89 26.94 -1.10 15.22
N ARG A 90 26.95 -1.67 14.01
CA ARG A 90 28.09 -2.45 13.48
C ARG A 90 29.36 -1.60 13.36
N GLY A 91 29.23 -0.32 13.02
CA GLY A 91 30.34 0.63 12.95
C GLY A 91 30.97 0.88 14.31
N THR A 92 30.16 0.99 15.37
CA THR A 92 30.64 1.10 16.75
C THR A 92 31.28 -0.19 17.28
N ASP A 93 30.73 -1.36 16.96
CA ASP A 93 31.31 -2.64 17.39
C ASP A 93 32.68 -2.91 16.77
N LYS A 94 32.87 -2.55 15.49
CA LYS A 94 34.18 -2.62 14.81
C LYS A 94 35.22 -1.65 15.37
N LYS A 95 34.79 -0.61 16.10
CA LYS A 95 35.66 0.41 16.70
C LYS A 95 36.09 0.09 18.12
N LYS A 96 35.61 -0.98 18.76
CA LYS A 96 36.18 -1.47 20.02
C LYS A 96 37.55 -2.10 19.72
N PRO A 97 38.68 -1.48 20.13
CA PRO A 97 39.93 -2.20 20.20
C PRO A 97 39.74 -3.31 21.25
N GLY A 98 40.33 -4.48 21.03
CA GLY A 98 40.29 -5.58 21.99
C GLY A 98 40.51 -5.05 23.40
N SER A 99 39.54 -5.32 24.29
CA SER A 99 39.75 -5.24 25.72
C SER A 99 40.91 -6.17 26.04
N GLY A 100 42.11 -5.59 26.11
CA GLY A 100 43.31 -6.26 26.61
C GLY A 100 43.03 -6.70 28.03
N GLY A 101 42.79 -8.00 28.18
CA GLY A 101 42.77 -8.69 29.46
C GLY A 101 44.09 -9.44 29.63
N ASP A 102 45.20 -8.72 29.69
CA ASP A 102 46.36 -9.16 30.46
C ASP A 102 46.08 -8.79 31.92
N ALA A 103 45.77 -9.78 32.74
CA ALA A 103 45.78 -9.66 34.19
C ALA A 103 46.31 -10.95 34.81
N LYS A 104 47.63 -10.91 35.10
CA LYS A 104 48.41 -11.61 36.13
C LYS A 104 48.00 -13.02 36.57
#